data_AF-A0A842UM37-F1
#
_entry.id   AF-A0A842UM37-F1
#
_cell.length_a   1.000
_cell.length_b   1.000
_cell.length_c   1.000
_cell.angle_alpha   90.00
_cell.angle_beta   90.00
_cell.angle_gamma   90.00
#
_symmetry.space_group_name_H-M   'P 1'
#
loop_
_entity.id
_entity.type
_entity.pdbx_description
1 polymer ?
#
loop_
_entity_poly.entity_id
_entity_poly.type
_entity_poly.pdbx_seq_one_letter_code
_entity_poly.pdbx_strand_id
1 'polypeptide(L)' 'MELYYHKQENYWVIKEGEAALKLTDQQFIDMKKDGRSPLLLKLYMEAKKQRQSA' A
#
# COMPACT_ATOMS: atom_id res chain seq x y z
N MET A 1 7.90 1.14 -6.85
CA MET A 1 6.55 1.21 -6.27
C MET A 1 5.56 1.29 -7.43
N GLU A 2 4.61 0.37 -7.49
CA GLU A 2 3.63 0.22 -8.57
C GLU A 2 2.21 0.30 -7.98
N LEU A 3 1.29 0.96 -8.69
CA LEU A 3 -0.12 1.09 -8.31
C LEU A 3 -1.01 0.67 -9.49
N TYR A 4 -1.90 -0.30 -9.27
CA TYR A 4 -2.85 -0.76 -10.29
C TYR A 4 -4.17 -1.21 -9.68
N TYR A 5 -5.22 -1.23 -10.50
CA TYR A 5 -6.59 -1.57 -10.07
C TYR A 5 -7.02 -2.93 -10.61
N HIS A 6 -7.36 -3.85 -9.70
CA HIS A 6 -7.92 -5.15 -10.03
C HIS A 6 -9.43 -5.03 -10.26
N LYS A 7 -9.83 -4.88 -11.53
CA LYS A 7 -11.25 -4.72 -11.92
C LYS A 7 -12.14 -5.91 -11.58
N GLN A 8 -11.63 -7.14 -11.68
CA GLN A 8 -12.42 -8.35 -11.39
C GLN A 8 -12.80 -8.48 -9.92
N GLU A 9 -11.92 -8.05 -9.02
CA GLU A 9 -12.10 -8.19 -7.57
C GLU A 9 -12.36 -6.85 -6.86
N ASN A 10 -12.42 -5.75 -7.62
CA ASN A 10 -12.77 -4.40 -7.18
C ASN A 10 -11.87 -3.84 -6.05
N TYR A 11 -10.54 -3.95 -6.22
CA TYR A 11 -9.56 -3.38 -5.29
C TYR A 11 -8.33 -2.77 -5.97
N TRP A 12 -7.70 -1.82 -5.30
CA TRP A 12 -6.39 -1.25 -5.64
C TRP A 12 -5.26 -2.09 -5.05
N VAL A 13 -4.14 -2.18 -5.76
CA VAL A 13 -2.91 -2.81 -5.26
C VAL A 13 -1.79 -1.80 -5.30
N ILE A 14 -1.11 -1.62 -4.17
CA ILE A 14 0.17 -0.90 -4.07
C ILE A 14 1.26 -1.95 -3.84
N LYS A 15 2.21 -2.06 -4.76
CA LYS A 15 3.34 -3.00 -4.67
C LYS A 15 4.66 -2.25 -4.57
N GLU A 16 5.53 -2.65 -3.65
CA GLU A 16 6.92 -2.18 -3.57
C GLU A 16 7.84 -3.39 -3.34
N GLY A 17 8.54 -3.84 -4.39
CA GLY A 17 9.38 -5.05 -4.30
C GLY A 17 8.53 -6.29 -4.07
N GLU A 18 8.82 -7.04 -3.01
CA GLU A 18 8.06 -8.23 -2.59
C GLU A 18 6.82 -7.88 -1.76
N ALA A 19 6.71 -6.65 -1.24
CA ALA A 19 5.56 -6.21 -0.47
C ALA A 19 4.42 -5.75 -1.38
N ALA A 20 3.20 -6.18 -1.09
CA ALA A 20 1.99 -5.75 -1.78
C ALA A 20 0.85 -5.51 -0.78
N LEU A 21 0.08 -4.45 -1.02
CA LEU A 21 -1.09 -4.09 -0.24
C LEU A 21 -2.31 -4.00 -1.13
N LYS A 22 -3.38 -4.67 -0.73
CA LYS A 22 -4.70 -4.58 -1.37
C LYS A 22 -5.58 -3.60 -0.59
N LEU A 23 -6.25 -2.71 -1.30
CA LEU A 23 -7.07 -1.64 -0.75
C LEU A 23 -8.42 -1.62 -1.46
N THR A 24 -9.51 -1.55 -0.71
CA THR A 24 -10.81 -1.22 -1.32
C THR A 24 -10.82 0.25 -1.77
N ASP A 25 -11.77 0.62 -2.63
CA ASP A 25 -11.94 2.00 -3.09
C ASP A 25 -12.06 2.99 -1.91
N GLN A 26 -12.83 2.62 -0.88
CA GLN A 26 -13.01 3.45 0.31
C GLN A 26 -11.68 3.66 1.05
N GLN A 27 -10.91 2.58 1.27
CA GLN A 27 -9.61 2.67 1.94
C GLN A 27 -8.60 3.48 1.13
N PHE A 28 -8.63 3.38 -0.20
CA PHE A 28 -7.77 4.15 -1.09
C PHE A 28 -8.15 5.64 -1.10
N ILE A 29 -9.45 5.97 -1.08
CA ILE A 29 -9.95 7.35 -0.98
C ILE A 29 -9.58 7.96 0.38
N ASP A 30 -9.79 7.22 1.48
CA ASP A 30 -9.44 7.67 2.83
C ASP A 30 -7.92 7.88 2.95
N MET A 31 -7.12 6.98 2.37
CA MET A 31 -5.67 7.12 2.27
C MET A 31 -5.23 8.40 1.54
N LYS A 32 -5.91 8.76 0.43
CA LYS A 32 -5.62 9.99 -0.32
C LYS A 32 -6.00 11.25 0.46
N LYS A 33 -7.07 11.21 1.25
CA LYS A 33 -7.55 12.37 2.01
C LYS A 33 -6.68 12.69 3.21
N ASP A 34 -6.22 11.68 3.95
CA ASP A 34 -5.55 11.92 5.22
C ASP A 34 -4.05 12.18 5.11
N GLY A 35 -3.38 11.76 4.02
CA GLY A 35 -1.92 11.93 3.83
C GLY A 35 -1.03 11.28 4.91
N ARG A 36 -1.63 10.71 5.96
CA ARG A 36 -1.02 10.11 7.16
C ARG A 36 -1.64 8.74 7.45
N SER A 37 -2.03 8.00 6.42
CA SER A 37 -2.62 6.68 6.60
C SER A 37 -1.69 5.82 7.46
N PRO A 38 -2.12 5.31 8.63
CA PRO A 38 -1.33 4.39 9.45
C PRO A 38 -0.85 3.17 8.67
N LEU A 39 -1.51 2.87 7.56
CA LEU A 39 -1.19 1.79 6.64
C LEU A 39 0.00 2.12 5.73
N LEU A 40 0.12 3.36 5.23
CA LEU A 40 1.32 3.84 4.53
C LEU A 40 2.52 3.83 5.47
N LEU A 41 2.31 4.22 6.73
CA LEU A 41 3.33 4.12 7.78
C LEU A 41 3.72 2.67 8.04
N LYS A 42 2.76 1.73 8.13
CA LYS A 42 3.05 0.30 8.32
C LYS A 42 3.84 -0.28 7.14
N LEU A 43 3.39 -0.06 5.90
CA LEU A 43 4.07 -0.53 4.71
C LEU A 43 5.48 0.06 4.59
N TYR A 44 5.64 1.36 4.81
CA TYR A 44 6.94 2.01 4.79
C TYR A 44 7.86 1.45 5.88
N MET A 45 7.35 1.22 7.09
CA MET A 45 8.12 0.64 8.19
C MET A 45 8.54 -0.80 7.88
N GLU A 46 7.68 -1.62 7.28
CA GLU A 46 8.03 -2.98 6.85
C GLU A 46 9.03 -2.98 5.70
N ALA A 47 8.82 -2.16 4.67
CA ALA A 47 9.76 -1.99 3.57
C ALA A 47 11.13 -1.47 4.05
N LYS A 48 11.15 -0.59 5.07
CA LYS A 48 12.38 -0.10 5.69
C LYS A 48 13.09 -1.18 6.52
N LYS A 49 12.36 -2.03 7.26
CA LYS A 49 12.94 -3.16 8.00
C LYS A 49 13.66 -4.14 7.07
N GLN A 50 13.06 -4.48 5.94
CA GLN A 50 13.69 -5.38 4.96
C GLN A 50 15.00 -4.81 4.39
N ARG A 51 15.15 -3.48 4.28
CA ARG A 51 16.38 -2.82 3.83
C ARG A 51 17.51 -2.76 4.86
N GLN A 52 17.22 -2.97 6.15
CA GLN A 52 18.23 -2.91 7.22
C GLN A 52 18.74 -4.29 7.65
N SER A 53 18.07 -5.37 7.23
CA SER A 53 18.46 -6.76 7.50
C SER A 53 19.23 -7.41 6.34
N ALA A 54 19.61 -6.63 5.33
CA ALA A 54 20.46 -7.00 4.20
C ALA A 54 21.73 -6.13 4.22
#